data_AF-A0A2N0MEM9-F1
#
_entry.id   AF-A0A2N0MEM9-F1
#
_cell.length_a   1.000
_cell.length_b   1.000
_cell.length_c   1.000
_cell.angle_alpha   90.00
_cell.angle_beta   90.00
_cell.angle_gamma   90.00
#
_symmetry.space_group_name_H-M   'P 1'
#
loop_
_entity.id
_entity.type
_entity.pdbx_description
1 polymer ?
#
loop_
_entity_poly.entity_id
_entity_poly.type
_entity_poly.pdbx_seq_one_letter_code
_entity_poly.pdbx_strand_id
1 'polypeptide(L)'
;MELEKVFTELTSSSTITSVRAESVGRYVESPISFWCSLYAPEEMKDPINDFQQQLFDDGNAHESRVNDELYPGSVVELFQTEEEGFRRTLEMMAEGTPLLKNMPLLCRPQCMEGRPDILERVDGVASIFGRYSYRIVEVKLARNLKKSNKLQAAFYNRLLGQVQGYEPEDFHMVNRDLEVIPIAMTDFHNELDRVLDEMLLVIGGKKVYACYGSGKWPWESYVNRSAVETNDVSLISGIGPAMREKLVAAEIYTVDDVSRADVASLTAIKGIGNAMAQKVSLSAQAQMAGQPLRRGPELDVRRGRSEVFFDFEGVDPELENEGLDKVNYLVGAIFRRGGSPPNFLPFFAESPDDVEANLLEFLRWAQTLEDPVFYHWHFYEKIQLTKMVEHYGIDLDLAGVVMDNMVDLSPAATKTFAFPCYGQTLKDVAKSLGFSWRQDDVTGVGSMALYQQYVDSGGADEEARRKIVVYNEDDCLATMHIFDWLLAQEN
;
A
#
# COMPACT_ATOMS: atom_id res chain seq x y z
N MET A 1 46.40 -9.66 1.94
CA MET A 1 45.24 -8.80 2.27
C MET A 1 45.08 -8.83 3.78
N GLU A 2 45.08 -7.69 4.45
CA GLU A 2 44.86 -7.61 5.90
C GLU A 2 43.34 -7.48 6.17
N LEU A 3 42.60 -8.60 6.10
CA LEU A 3 41.16 -8.60 6.38
C LEU A 3 40.84 -8.02 7.76
N GLU A 4 41.69 -8.29 8.75
CA GLU A 4 41.53 -7.76 10.11
C GLU A 4 41.60 -6.23 10.15
N LYS A 5 42.41 -5.62 9.26
CA LYS A 5 42.48 -4.16 9.14
C LYS A 5 41.18 -3.61 8.57
N VAL A 6 40.68 -4.19 7.47
CA VAL A 6 39.40 -3.79 6.85
C VAL A 6 38.25 -3.94 7.85
N PHE A 7 38.20 -5.09 8.56
CA PHE A 7 37.22 -5.34 9.60
C PHE A 7 37.27 -4.27 10.70
N THR A 8 38.46 -3.99 11.24
CA THR A 8 38.65 -2.99 12.30
C THR A 8 38.25 -1.58 11.86
N GLU A 9 38.63 -1.19 10.63
CA GLU A 9 38.27 0.11 10.06
C GLU A 9 36.75 0.27 9.94
N LEU A 10 36.08 -0.73 9.37
CA LEU A 10 34.64 -0.69 9.07
C LEU A 10 33.73 -0.91 10.29
N THR A 11 34.24 -1.52 11.36
CA THR A 11 33.49 -1.75 12.61
C THR A 11 33.80 -0.73 13.71
N SER A 12 34.76 0.16 13.48
CA SER A 12 35.12 1.22 14.44
C SER A 12 33.90 2.07 14.82
N SER A 13 33.80 2.42 16.10
CA SER A 13 32.58 3.02 16.66
C SER A 13 32.30 4.42 16.09
N SER A 14 31.11 4.61 15.55
CA SER A 14 30.54 5.93 15.26
C SER A 14 29.75 6.45 16.47
N THR A 15 29.71 7.77 16.63
CA THR A 15 28.86 8.43 17.62
C THR A 15 27.38 8.46 17.20
N ILE A 16 27.09 8.10 15.95
CA ILE A 16 25.76 8.12 15.35
C ILE A 16 25.34 6.67 15.04
N THR A 17 24.11 6.32 15.40
CA THR A 17 23.51 5.02 15.08
C THR A 17 23.49 4.80 13.57
N SER A 18 23.97 3.63 13.13
CA SER A 18 23.98 3.26 11.71
C SER A 18 22.57 3.23 11.12
N VAL A 19 22.44 3.75 9.90
CA VAL A 19 21.28 3.55 9.04
C VAL A 19 21.27 2.10 8.58
N ARG A 20 20.13 1.42 8.76
CA ARG A 20 19.89 0.08 8.21
C ARG A 20 19.24 0.19 6.83
N ALA A 21 19.59 -0.71 5.92
CA ALA A 21 19.01 -0.72 4.58
C ALA A 21 17.47 -0.77 4.56
N GLU A 22 16.85 -1.61 5.40
CA GLU A 22 15.39 -1.67 5.57
C GLU A 22 14.78 -0.31 5.97
N SER A 23 15.53 0.48 6.75
CA SER A 23 15.10 1.82 7.16
C SER A 23 15.07 2.81 6.00
N VAL A 24 15.89 2.62 4.96
CA VAL A 24 15.88 3.46 3.76
C VAL A 24 14.56 3.28 3.01
N GLY A 25 14.15 2.03 2.77
CA GLY A 25 12.87 1.71 2.15
C GLY A 25 11.71 2.31 2.94
N ARG A 26 11.69 2.09 4.27
CA ARG A 26 10.67 2.65 5.17
C ARG A 26 10.63 4.18 5.16
N TYR A 27 11.78 4.86 5.15
CA TYR A 27 11.84 6.31 5.11
C TYR A 27 11.26 6.86 3.80
N VAL A 28 11.62 6.25 2.66
CA VAL A 28 11.13 6.67 1.34
C VAL A 28 9.62 6.51 1.23
N GLU A 29 9.05 5.47 1.85
CA GLU A 29 7.60 5.25 1.86
C GLU A 29 6.87 6.14 2.87
N SER A 30 7.45 6.31 4.06
CA SER A 30 6.87 7.11 5.13
C SER A 30 7.94 7.62 6.11
N PRO A 31 8.37 8.89 5.97
CA PRO A 31 9.28 9.51 6.91
C PRO A 31 8.77 9.50 8.35
N ILE A 32 7.45 9.58 8.55
CA ILE A 32 6.85 9.51 9.89
C ILE A 32 6.92 8.11 10.47
N SER A 33 6.71 7.04 9.69
CA SER A 33 6.91 5.66 10.17
C SER A 33 8.37 5.37 10.53
N PHE A 34 9.31 5.94 9.79
CA PHE A 34 10.72 5.89 10.17
C PHE A 34 10.97 6.64 11.49
N TRP A 35 10.45 7.86 11.66
CA TRP A 35 10.53 8.59 12.93
C TRP A 35 9.92 7.79 14.09
N CYS A 36 8.75 7.17 13.90
CA CYS A 36 8.11 6.33 14.91
C CYS A 36 8.99 5.14 15.29
N SER A 37 9.67 4.51 14.33
CA SER A 37 10.60 3.40 14.60
C SER A 37 11.78 3.79 15.50
N LEU A 38 12.08 5.07 15.63
CA LEU A 38 13.16 5.59 16.48
C LEU A 38 12.65 6.15 17.83
N TYR A 39 11.47 6.77 17.83
CA TYR A 39 11.04 7.63 18.94
C TYR A 39 9.64 7.34 19.49
N ALA A 40 8.78 6.62 18.76
CA ALA A 40 7.45 6.28 19.27
C ALA A 40 7.53 5.13 20.28
N PRO A 41 6.62 5.07 21.28
CA PRO A 41 6.58 3.96 22.22
C PRO A 41 6.25 2.64 21.51
N GLU A 42 6.95 1.57 21.87
CA GLU A 42 6.83 0.25 21.23
C GLU A 42 5.42 -0.34 21.37
N GLU A 43 4.76 -0.08 22.49
CA GLU A 43 3.38 -0.50 22.79
C GLU A 43 2.32 0.15 21.87
N MET A 44 2.70 1.17 21.10
CA MET A 44 1.82 1.84 20.14
C MET A 44 1.82 1.18 18.76
N LYS A 45 2.63 0.12 18.56
CA LYS A 45 2.62 -0.64 17.31
C LYS A 45 1.29 -1.34 17.10
N ASP A 46 0.82 -1.27 15.86
CA ASP A 46 -0.28 -2.09 15.39
C ASP A 46 0.10 -3.57 15.52
N PRO A 47 -0.81 -4.42 16.04
CA PRO A 47 -0.56 -5.86 16.05
C PRO A 47 -0.47 -6.37 14.61
N ILE A 48 0.25 -7.48 14.43
CA ILE A 48 0.21 -8.21 13.18
C ILE A 48 -1.19 -8.80 12.98
N ASN A 49 -1.77 -8.62 11.81
CA ASN A 49 -3.02 -9.24 11.39
C ASN A 49 -2.76 -10.36 10.37
N ASP A 50 -3.81 -11.11 10.03
CA ASP A 50 -3.72 -12.28 9.16
C ASP A 50 -3.13 -11.94 7.77
N PHE A 51 -3.44 -10.76 7.25
CA PHE A 51 -2.86 -10.30 5.98
C PHE A 51 -1.36 -10.03 6.08
N GLN A 52 -0.91 -9.31 7.11
CA GLN A 52 0.51 -9.04 7.28
C GLN A 52 1.29 -10.34 7.50
N GLN A 53 0.72 -11.28 8.25
CA GLN A 53 1.29 -12.61 8.43
C GLN A 53 1.42 -13.34 7.09
N GLN A 54 0.36 -13.37 6.29
CA GLN A 54 0.37 -13.96 4.96
C GLN A 54 1.43 -13.32 4.05
N LEU A 55 1.53 -11.99 4.04
CA LEU A 55 2.51 -11.26 3.24
C LEU A 55 3.96 -11.64 3.60
N PHE A 56 4.25 -11.82 4.90
CA PHE A 56 5.57 -12.29 5.34
C PHE A 56 5.83 -13.73 4.91
N ASP A 57 4.84 -14.61 5.04
CA ASP A 57 4.97 -16.02 4.70
C ASP A 57 5.18 -16.20 3.18
N ASP A 58 4.42 -15.48 2.36
CA ASP A 58 4.57 -15.45 0.90
C ASP A 58 5.93 -14.87 0.49
N GLY A 59 6.40 -13.83 1.19
CA GLY A 59 7.71 -13.23 0.97
C GLY A 59 8.84 -14.23 1.22
N ASN A 60 8.78 -14.94 2.36
CA ASN A 60 9.76 -15.95 2.74
C ASN A 60 9.74 -17.16 1.78
N ALA A 61 8.54 -17.59 1.36
CA ALA A 61 8.39 -18.67 0.39
C ALA A 61 8.95 -18.27 -0.98
N HIS A 62 8.70 -17.04 -1.43
CA HIS A 62 9.23 -16.51 -2.68
C HIS A 62 10.76 -16.39 -2.64
N GLU A 63 11.32 -15.84 -1.57
CA GLU A 63 12.78 -15.78 -1.39
C GLU A 63 13.41 -17.19 -1.42
N SER A 64 12.79 -18.16 -0.75
CA SER A 64 13.25 -19.56 -0.76
C SER A 64 13.25 -20.12 -2.18
N ARG A 65 12.17 -19.92 -2.95
CA ARG A 65 12.06 -20.35 -4.35
C ARG A 65 13.12 -19.70 -5.23
N VAL A 66 13.37 -18.40 -5.08
CA VAL A 66 14.42 -17.69 -5.84
C VAL A 66 15.80 -18.28 -5.57
N ASN A 67 16.10 -18.59 -4.30
CA ASN A 67 17.38 -19.20 -3.94
C ASN A 67 17.53 -20.61 -4.53
N ASP A 68 16.48 -21.44 -4.46
CA ASP A 68 16.52 -22.80 -4.97
C ASP A 68 16.65 -22.87 -6.50
N GLU A 69 15.97 -21.96 -7.23
CA GLU A 69 15.91 -21.99 -8.69
C GLU A 69 17.03 -21.18 -9.37
N LEU A 70 17.34 -19.98 -8.87
CA LEU A 70 18.25 -19.04 -9.52
C LEU A 70 19.64 -19.00 -8.89
N TYR A 71 19.74 -19.25 -7.59
CA TYR A 71 21.00 -19.15 -6.84
C TYR A 71 21.33 -20.41 -6.04
N PRO A 72 21.27 -21.61 -6.68
CA PRO A 72 21.46 -22.87 -5.97
C PRO A 72 22.86 -22.97 -5.38
N GLY A 73 22.94 -23.47 -4.14
CA GLY A 73 24.21 -23.61 -3.43
C GLY A 73 24.71 -22.34 -2.76
N SER A 74 23.88 -21.31 -2.61
CA SER A 74 24.17 -20.15 -1.77
C SER A 74 24.55 -20.56 -0.36
N VAL A 75 25.63 -19.99 0.18
CA VAL A 75 26.13 -20.32 1.52
C VAL A 75 25.64 -19.29 2.52
N VAL A 76 25.10 -19.75 3.65
CA VAL A 76 24.75 -18.93 4.83
C VAL A 76 25.40 -19.54 6.06
N GLU A 77 25.90 -18.72 6.97
CA GLU A 77 26.44 -19.15 8.27
C GLU A 77 25.66 -18.54 9.43
N LEU A 78 25.57 -19.27 10.54
CA LEU A 78 24.97 -18.78 11.78
C LEU A 78 26.02 -18.05 12.60
N PHE A 79 25.64 -16.91 13.18
CA PHE A 79 26.51 -16.06 14.01
C PHE A 79 25.68 -15.42 15.13
N GLN A 80 26.34 -15.02 16.22
CA GLN A 80 25.66 -14.45 17.40
C GLN A 80 25.53 -12.93 17.33
N THR A 81 26.46 -12.26 16.63
CA THR A 81 26.49 -10.80 16.48
C THR A 81 26.71 -10.40 15.03
N GLU A 82 26.24 -9.22 14.64
CA GLU A 82 26.49 -8.67 13.30
C GLU A 82 27.99 -8.57 12.98
N GLU A 83 28.82 -8.24 13.97
CA GLU A 83 30.28 -8.16 13.81
C GLU A 83 30.90 -9.53 13.53
N GLU A 84 30.45 -10.58 14.23
CA GLU A 84 30.89 -11.94 13.95
C GLU A 84 30.49 -12.36 12.53
N GLY A 85 29.22 -12.14 12.16
CA GLY A 85 28.74 -12.43 10.81
C GLY A 85 29.49 -11.64 9.74
N PHE A 86 29.83 -10.38 9.99
CA PHE A 86 30.56 -9.56 9.03
C PHE A 86 32.00 -10.02 8.85
N ARG A 87 32.66 -10.45 9.94
CA ARG A 87 33.98 -11.08 9.84
C ARG A 87 33.93 -12.33 8.96
N ARG A 88 32.94 -13.21 9.18
CA ARG A 88 32.72 -14.40 8.35
C ARG A 88 32.44 -14.03 6.88
N THR A 89 31.65 -12.98 6.66
CA THR A 89 31.38 -12.45 5.31
C THR A 89 32.67 -12.05 4.59
N LEU A 90 33.55 -11.28 5.26
CA LEU A 90 34.85 -10.88 4.70
C LEU A 90 35.75 -12.08 4.37
N GLU A 91 35.79 -13.08 5.25
CA GLU A 91 36.58 -14.31 5.05
C GLU A 91 36.08 -15.10 3.83
N MET A 92 34.77 -15.33 3.73
CA MET A 92 34.17 -16.04 2.60
C MET A 92 34.30 -15.24 1.29
N MET A 93 34.17 -13.91 1.36
CA MET A 93 34.40 -13.04 0.21
C MET A 93 35.84 -13.16 -0.29
N ALA A 94 36.83 -13.20 0.62
CA ALA A 94 38.24 -13.37 0.33
C ALA A 94 38.61 -14.77 -0.20
N GLU A 95 37.90 -15.80 0.24
CA GLU A 95 38.01 -17.16 -0.29
C GLU A 95 37.39 -17.28 -1.70
N GLY A 96 36.60 -16.29 -2.11
CA GLY A 96 35.96 -16.23 -3.42
C GLY A 96 34.72 -17.13 -3.50
N THR A 97 34.01 -17.32 -2.39
CA THR A 97 32.76 -18.09 -2.35
C THR A 97 31.76 -17.54 -3.36
N PRO A 98 31.22 -18.37 -4.29
CA PRO A 98 30.43 -17.84 -5.41
C PRO A 98 29.16 -17.09 -5.02
N LEU A 99 28.45 -17.58 -4.00
CA LEU A 99 27.15 -17.08 -3.58
C LEU A 99 27.06 -17.09 -2.06
N LEU A 100 26.80 -15.93 -1.46
CA LEU A 100 26.55 -15.78 -0.02
C LEU A 100 25.11 -15.31 0.19
N LYS A 101 24.40 -15.92 1.12
CA LYS A 101 23.00 -15.61 1.41
C LYS A 101 22.85 -14.98 2.80
N ASN A 102 22.11 -13.88 2.89
CA ASN A 102 21.73 -13.23 4.16
C ASN A 102 22.92 -12.99 5.11
N MET A 103 24.06 -12.61 4.53
CA MET A 103 25.30 -12.34 5.25
C MET A 103 25.46 -10.82 5.46
N PRO A 104 25.87 -10.34 6.65
CA PRO A 104 25.84 -8.93 6.97
C PRO A 104 27.02 -8.16 6.37
N LEU A 105 26.76 -6.90 6.02
CA LEU A 105 27.75 -5.91 5.64
C LEU A 105 27.70 -4.75 6.63
N LEU A 106 28.87 -4.30 7.11
CA LEU A 106 28.99 -3.21 8.07
C LEU A 106 29.96 -2.14 7.56
N CYS A 107 29.59 -0.89 7.79
CA CYS A 107 30.39 0.28 7.50
C CYS A 107 29.99 1.42 8.46
N ARG A 108 30.35 1.24 9.73
CA ARG A 108 29.95 2.13 10.83
C ARG A 108 30.51 3.55 10.75
N PRO A 109 31.74 3.81 10.26
CA PRO A 109 32.21 5.19 10.11
C PRO A 109 31.34 6.02 9.15
N GLN A 110 30.69 5.36 8.19
CA GLN A 110 29.72 5.94 7.25
C GLN A 110 28.28 5.77 7.72
N CYS A 111 28.06 5.22 8.93
CA CYS A 111 26.75 4.94 9.51
C CYS A 111 25.88 4.04 8.61
N MET A 112 26.45 2.99 8.02
CA MET A 112 25.73 2.08 7.12
C MET A 112 25.86 0.62 7.56
N GLU A 113 24.74 -0.08 7.66
CA GLU A 113 24.70 -1.52 7.96
C GLU A 113 23.53 -2.20 7.24
N GLY A 114 23.65 -3.50 6.97
CA GLY A 114 22.51 -4.32 6.55
C GLY A 114 22.88 -5.69 6.00
N ARG A 115 21.87 -6.41 5.53
CA ARG A 115 21.99 -7.80 5.05
C ARG A 115 21.33 -7.93 3.68
N PRO A 116 22.08 -7.86 2.57
CA PRO A 116 21.51 -8.18 1.27
C PRO A 116 21.07 -9.64 1.23
N ASP A 117 20.04 -9.94 0.44
CA ASP A 117 19.55 -11.31 0.31
C ASP A 117 20.64 -12.22 -0.25
N ILE A 118 21.34 -11.77 -1.29
CA ILE A 118 22.42 -12.51 -1.93
C ILE A 118 23.60 -11.58 -2.29
N LEU A 119 24.82 -12.07 -2.06
CA LEU A 119 26.06 -11.56 -2.66
C LEU A 119 26.56 -12.56 -3.68
N GLU A 120 26.65 -12.12 -4.93
CA GLU A 120 27.12 -12.91 -6.07
C GLU A 120 28.53 -12.48 -6.47
N ARG A 121 29.46 -13.43 -6.56
CA ARG A 121 30.82 -13.18 -7.05
C ARG A 121 30.81 -12.90 -8.56
N VAL A 122 31.50 -11.83 -8.96
CA VAL A 122 31.70 -11.42 -10.34
C VAL A 122 33.19 -11.48 -10.68
N ASP A 123 33.56 -12.40 -11.56
CA ASP A 123 34.94 -12.56 -12.03
C ASP A 123 35.34 -11.47 -13.03
N GLY A 124 36.62 -11.10 -13.02
CA GLY A 124 37.20 -10.16 -13.99
C GLY A 124 37.14 -8.68 -13.58
N VAL A 125 36.34 -8.35 -12.56
CA VAL A 125 36.27 -7.01 -11.95
C VAL A 125 37.10 -7.02 -10.68
N ALA A 126 38.12 -6.17 -10.56
CA ALA A 126 39.01 -6.22 -9.40
C ALA A 126 38.39 -5.54 -8.17
N SER A 127 38.62 -6.12 -6.99
CA SER A 127 38.28 -5.55 -5.68
C SER A 127 39.45 -5.75 -4.72
N ILE A 128 39.27 -5.39 -3.44
CA ILE A 128 40.28 -5.72 -2.41
C ILE A 128 40.51 -7.23 -2.26
N PHE A 129 39.56 -8.07 -2.68
CA PHE A 129 39.63 -9.54 -2.57
C PHE A 129 40.41 -10.22 -3.72
N GLY A 130 40.72 -9.49 -4.80
CA GLY A 130 41.50 -10.01 -5.92
C GLY A 130 40.96 -9.59 -7.29
N ARG A 131 41.06 -10.49 -8.27
CA ARG A 131 40.59 -10.27 -9.66
C ARG A 131 39.08 -10.54 -9.84
N TYR A 132 38.32 -10.41 -8.77
CA TYR A 132 36.87 -10.57 -8.72
C TYR A 132 36.31 -9.58 -7.69
N SER A 133 35.03 -9.27 -7.83
CA SER A 133 34.25 -8.45 -6.91
C SER A 133 32.97 -9.19 -6.55
N TYR A 134 32.10 -8.58 -5.76
CA TYR A 134 30.74 -9.04 -5.53
C TYR A 134 29.74 -8.00 -6.02
N ARG A 135 28.55 -8.48 -6.33
CA ARG A 135 27.34 -7.70 -6.60
C ARG A 135 26.24 -8.19 -5.68
N ILE A 136 25.33 -7.30 -5.31
CA ILE A 136 24.13 -7.64 -4.54
C ILE A 136 23.00 -8.11 -5.46
N VAL A 137 22.19 -9.04 -4.96
CA VAL A 137 20.89 -9.37 -5.52
C VAL A 137 19.86 -9.23 -4.40
N GLU A 138 18.84 -8.40 -4.62
CA GLU A 138 17.72 -8.20 -3.70
C GLU A 138 16.45 -8.85 -4.27
N VAL A 139 15.74 -9.62 -3.46
CA VAL A 139 14.55 -10.37 -3.86
C VAL A 139 13.30 -9.64 -3.36
N LYS A 140 12.31 -9.46 -4.22
CA LYS A 140 11.03 -8.84 -3.87
C LYS A 140 9.85 -9.65 -4.42
N LEU A 141 8.90 -9.95 -3.54
CA LEU A 141 7.62 -10.60 -3.88
C LEU A 141 6.78 -9.78 -4.88
N ALA A 142 7.02 -8.47 -4.98
CA ALA A 142 6.37 -7.58 -5.93
C ALA A 142 6.72 -7.92 -7.39
N ARG A 143 5.73 -7.93 -8.30
CA ARG A 143 6.01 -7.95 -9.75
C ARG A 143 6.70 -6.66 -10.22
N ASN A 144 6.14 -5.53 -9.81
CA ASN A 144 6.68 -4.21 -10.12
C ASN A 144 7.52 -3.67 -8.96
N LEU A 145 8.79 -3.40 -9.23
CA LEU A 145 9.71 -2.89 -8.21
C LEU A 145 9.44 -1.41 -7.90
N LYS A 146 8.91 -1.15 -6.69
CA LYS A 146 8.72 0.21 -6.15
C LYS A 146 10.06 0.94 -6.03
N LYS A 147 10.00 2.28 -6.07
CA LYS A 147 11.18 3.14 -5.92
C LYS A 147 11.90 2.96 -4.57
N SER A 148 11.14 2.73 -3.49
CA SER A 148 11.66 2.40 -2.15
C SER A 148 12.54 1.16 -2.19
N ASN A 149 12.08 0.08 -2.84
CA ASN A 149 12.85 -1.16 -3.00
C ASN A 149 14.16 -0.94 -3.76
N LYS A 150 14.13 -0.13 -4.83
CA LYS A 150 15.33 0.18 -5.62
C LYS A 150 16.34 1.02 -4.83
N LEU A 151 15.88 1.98 -4.03
CA LEU A 151 16.76 2.79 -3.17
C LEU A 151 17.36 1.96 -2.02
N GLN A 152 16.61 1.02 -1.45
CA GLN A 152 17.14 0.04 -0.50
C GLN A 152 18.28 -0.78 -1.13
N ALA A 153 18.08 -1.31 -2.33
CA ALA A 153 19.13 -2.07 -3.04
C ALA A 153 20.33 -1.17 -3.43
N ALA A 154 20.10 0.07 -3.86
CA ALA A 154 21.18 1.04 -4.11
C ALA A 154 22.00 1.34 -2.84
N PHE A 155 21.36 1.40 -1.67
CA PHE A 155 22.06 1.51 -0.39
C PHE A 155 22.97 0.30 -0.14
N TYR A 156 22.48 -0.92 -0.37
CA TYR A 156 23.30 -2.12 -0.28
C TYR A 156 24.49 -2.09 -1.24
N ASN A 157 24.31 -1.57 -2.46
CA ASN A 157 25.38 -1.47 -3.46
C ASN A 157 26.50 -0.56 -2.99
N ARG A 158 26.12 0.58 -2.41
CA ARG A 158 27.06 1.53 -1.82
C ARG A 158 27.79 0.97 -0.62
N LEU A 159 27.05 0.31 0.28
CA LEU A 159 27.60 -0.35 1.45
C LEU A 159 28.62 -1.42 1.02
N LEU A 160 28.27 -2.26 0.06
CA LEU A 160 29.19 -3.23 -0.52
C LEU A 160 30.43 -2.57 -1.13
N GLY A 161 30.24 -1.41 -1.79
CA GLY A 161 31.34 -0.60 -2.31
C GLY A 161 32.35 -0.18 -1.25
N GLN A 162 31.88 0.21 -0.05
CA GLN A 162 32.76 0.52 1.09
C GLN A 162 33.50 -0.72 1.60
N VAL A 163 32.84 -1.88 1.58
CA VAL A 163 33.42 -3.15 2.06
C VAL A 163 34.49 -3.68 1.12
N GLN A 164 34.25 -3.69 -0.19
CA GLN A 164 35.14 -4.33 -1.17
C GLN A 164 36.10 -3.36 -1.88
N GLY A 165 36.00 -2.06 -1.58
CA GLY A 165 36.80 -1.00 -2.21
C GLY A 165 36.42 -0.68 -3.67
N TYR A 166 35.29 -1.19 -4.13
CA TYR A 166 34.73 -0.98 -5.47
C TYR A 166 33.20 -1.02 -5.40
N GLU A 167 32.55 0.09 -5.73
CA GLU A 167 31.09 0.18 -5.86
C GLU A 167 30.70 -0.33 -7.26
N PRO A 168 29.92 -1.43 -7.37
CA PRO A 168 29.47 -1.94 -8.66
C PRO A 168 28.65 -0.90 -9.44
N GLU A 169 28.80 -0.88 -10.77
CA GLU A 169 28.03 0.01 -11.65
C GLU A 169 26.53 -0.33 -11.68
N ASP A 170 26.19 -1.59 -11.40
CA ASP A 170 24.83 -2.12 -11.31
C ASP A 170 24.65 -3.05 -10.11
N PHE A 171 23.39 -3.20 -9.72
CA PHE A 171 22.91 -4.23 -8.81
C PHE A 171 21.71 -4.95 -9.42
N HIS A 172 21.43 -6.17 -8.94
CA HIS A 172 20.33 -6.96 -9.45
C HIS A 172 19.16 -6.99 -8.47
N MET A 173 17.96 -7.08 -9.01
CA MET A 173 16.76 -7.36 -8.24
C MET A 173 15.97 -8.50 -8.88
N VAL A 174 15.38 -9.37 -8.08
CA VAL A 174 14.50 -10.45 -8.56
C VAL A 174 13.06 -10.11 -8.19
N ASN A 175 12.17 -10.13 -9.18
CA ASN A 175 10.74 -9.91 -8.96
C ASN A 175 9.97 -11.22 -8.74
N ARG A 176 8.66 -11.10 -8.49
CA ARG A 176 7.75 -12.23 -8.31
C ARG A 176 7.85 -13.33 -9.37
N ASP A 177 8.08 -12.93 -10.62
CA ASP A 177 8.06 -13.79 -11.80
C ASP A 177 9.43 -14.43 -12.08
N LEU A 178 10.37 -14.34 -11.13
CA LEU A 178 11.75 -14.84 -11.21
C LEU A 178 12.61 -14.13 -12.26
N GLU A 179 12.21 -12.93 -12.67
CA GLU A 179 13.01 -12.12 -13.59
C GLU A 179 14.14 -11.41 -12.84
N VAL A 180 15.37 -11.58 -13.32
CA VAL A 180 16.54 -10.86 -12.82
C VAL A 180 16.66 -9.53 -13.55
N ILE A 181 16.46 -8.43 -12.82
CA ILE A 181 16.41 -7.08 -13.35
C ILE A 181 17.69 -6.33 -12.93
N PRO A 182 18.63 -6.05 -13.85
CA PRO A 182 19.79 -5.20 -13.57
C PRO A 182 19.36 -3.73 -13.46
N ILE A 183 19.89 -3.04 -12.46
CA ILE A 183 19.59 -1.64 -12.17
C ILE A 183 20.89 -0.86 -12.04
N ALA A 184 21.02 0.20 -12.83
CA ALA A 184 22.21 1.05 -12.83
C ALA A 184 22.28 1.90 -11.56
N MET A 185 23.42 1.86 -10.87
CA MET A 185 23.68 2.67 -9.68
C MET A 185 23.68 4.17 -9.99
N THR A 186 24.04 4.54 -11.23
CA THR A 186 24.08 5.93 -11.71
C THR A 186 22.78 6.69 -11.51
N ASP A 187 21.65 6.00 -11.57
CA ASP A 187 20.31 6.58 -11.48
C ASP A 187 19.94 6.97 -10.04
N PHE A 188 20.67 6.46 -9.04
CA PHE A 188 20.30 6.57 -7.63
C PHE A 188 21.28 7.36 -6.76
N HIS A 189 22.51 7.67 -7.21
CA HIS A 189 23.51 8.32 -6.32
C HIS A 189 22.99 9.58 -5.63
N ASN A 190 22.50 10.55 -6.43
CA ASN A 190 22.07 11.85 -5.91
C ASN A 190 20.86 11.74 -4.99
N GLU A 191 19.96 10.80 -5.27
CA GLU A 191 18.77 10.60 -4.47
C GLU A 191 19.10 9.87 -3.17
N LEU A 192 19.96 8.86 -3.22
CA LEU A 192 20.42 8.15 -2.04
C LEU A 192 21.18 9.09 -1.10
N ASP A 193 22.04 9.97 -1.61
CA ASP A 193 22.74 10.98 -0.79
C ASP A 193 21.74 11.87 -0.04
N ARG A 194 20.73 12.39 -0.75
CA ARG A 194 19.68 13.22 -0.14
C ARG A 194 18.90 12.48 0.94
N VAL A 195 18.49 11.24 0.64
CA VAL A 195 17.72 10.42 1.58
C VAL A 195 18.54 10.14 2.84
N LEU A 196 19.83 9.80 2.70
CA LEU A 196 20.71 9.55 3.85
C LEU A 196 20.93 10.81 4.69
N ASP A 197 21.18 11.96 4.06
CA ASP A 197 21.29 13.24 4.77
C ASP A 197 20.02 13.57 5.58
N GLU A 198 18.85 13.39 4.97
CA GLU A 198 17.57 13.63 5.64
C GLU A 198 17.29 12.64 6.77
N MET A 199 17.62 11.36 6.58
CA MET A 199 17.51 10.33 7.62
C MET A 199 18.44 10.63 8.81
N LEU A 200 19.68 11.07 8.56
CA LEU A 200 20.61 11.45 9.63
C LEU A 200 20.11 12.65 10.45
N LEU A 201 19.42 13.61 9.83
CA LEU A 201 18.74 14.67 10.58
C LEU A 201 17.64 14.13 11.49
N VAL A 202 16.84 13.17 10.98
CA VAL A 202 15.79 12.53 11.77
C VAL A 202 16.38 11.73 12.93
N ILE A 203 17.42 10.93 12.70
CA ILE A 203 18.19 10.22 13.74
C ILE A 203 18.80 11.20 14.76
N GLY A 204 19.21 12.38 14.30
CA GLY A 204 19.67 13.49 15.14
C GLY A 204 18.57 14.21 15.93
N GLY A 205 17.31 13.74 15.87
CA GLY A 205 16.18 14.28 16.62
C GLY A 205 15.32 15.30 15.88
N LYS A 206 15.52 15.49 14.56
CA LYS A 206 14.58 16.29 13.75
C LYS A 206 13.18 15.65 13.83
N LYS A 207 12.21 16.45 14.30
CA LYS A 207 10.82 16.01 14.38
C LYS A 207 10.24 15.81 12.98
N VAL A 208 9.48 14.74 12.83
CA VAL A 208 8.55 14.53 11.71
C VAL A 208 7.15 14.59 12.29
N TYR A 209 6.26 15.36 11.66
CA TYR A 209 4.90 15.55 12.16
C TYR A 209 3.95 14.59 11.47
N ALA A 210 2.97 14.09 12.23
CA ALA A 210 1.95 13.20 11.73
C ALA A 210 1.14 13.87 10.61
N CYS A 211 0.93 13.13 9.53
CA CYS A 211 -0.04 13.44 8.48
C CYS A 211 -1.02 12.26 8.43
N TYR A 212 -2.32 12.53 8.49
CA TYR A 212 -3.33 11.49 8.44
C TYR A 212 -3.16 10.64 7.16
N GLY A 213 -3.24 9.32 7.30
CA GLY A 213 -3.05 8.35 6.21
C GLY A 213 -1.61 8.18 5.72
N SER A 214 -0.62 8.85 6.31
CA SER A 214 0.79 8.75 5.90
C SER A 214 1.60 7.68 6.66
N GLY A 215 1.06 7.17 7.76
CA GLY A 215 1.66 6.05 8.48
C GLY A 215 1.66 4.77 7.64
N LYS A 216 2.57 3.86 7.95
CA LYS A 216 2.67 2.52 7.39
C LYS A 216 2.80 1.53 8.53
N TRP A 217 2.28 0.32 8.37
CA TRP A 217 2.37 -0.71 9.39
C TRP A 217 3.82 -0.86 9.88
N PRO A 218 4.07 -0.96 11.20
CA PRO A 218 3.09 -1.10 12.28
C PRO A 218 2.71 0.23 12.97
N TRP A 219 2.75 1.37 12.28
CA TRP A 219 2.54 2.70 12.91
C TRP A 219 1.30 3.44 12.40
N GLU A 220 0.41 2.79 11.66
CA GLU A 220 -0.73 3.44 11.00
C GLU A 220 -1.69 4.03 12.01
N SER A 221 -2.11 3.24 13.01
CA SER A 221 -3.07 3.71 14.02
C SER A 221 -2.46 4.80 14.89
N TYR A 222 -1.17 4.69 15.23
CA TYR A 222 -0.48 5.70 16.02
C TYR A 222 -0.39 7.04 15.29
N VAL A 223 0.04 7.03 14.03
CA VAL A 223 0.16 8.25 13.20
C VAL A 223 -1.20 8.89 12.97
N ASN A 224 -2.23 8.11 12.64
CA ASN A 224 -3.58 8.61 12.44
C ASN A 224 -4.15 9.22 13.73
N ARG A 225 -3.95 8.55 14.87
CA ARG A 225 -4.39 9.09 16.18
C ARG A 225 -3.68 10.39 16.52
N SER A 226 -2.37 10.46 16.30
CA SER A 226 -1.59 11.68 16.55
C SER A 226 -2.07 12.86 15.69
N ALA A 227 -2.41 12.62 14.42
CA ALA A 227 -3.01 13.64 13.55
C ALA A 227 -4.38 14.10 14.08
N VAL A 228 -5.24 13.18 14.54
CA VAL A 228 -6.54 13.49 15.16
C VAL A 228 -6.38 14.31 16.45
N GLU A 229 -5.51 13.88 17.36
CA GLU A 229 -5.26 14.55 18.65
C GLU A 229 -4.74 15.98 18.47
N THR A 230 -3.98 16.23 17.41
CA THR A 230 -3.44 17.56 17.09
C THR A 230 -4.37 18.40 16.20
N ASN A 231 -5.55 17.86 15.84
CA ASN A 231 -6.48 18.46 14.88
C ASN A 231 -5.78 18.86 13.57
N ASP A 232 -4.82 18.06 13.10
CA ASP A 232 -3.93 18.40 12.00
C ASP A 232 -4.71 18.67 10.71
N VAL A 233 -4.25 19.64 9.92
CA VAL A 233 -4.89 20.03 8.67
C VAL A 233 -5.03 18.89 7.65
N SER A 234 -4.20 17.84 7.74
CA SER A 234 -4.32 16.64 6.89
C SER A 234 -5.57 15.80 7.13
N LEU A 235 -6.31 16.03 8.23
CA LEU A 235 -7.61 15.40 8.45
C LEU A 235 -8.65 15.86 7.41
N ILE A 236 -8.44 16.98 6.73
CA ILE A 236 -9.37 17.46 5.70
C ILE A 236 -9.22 16.60 4.46
N SER A 237 -10.33 16.02 4.02
CA SER A 237 -10.38 15.17 2.83
C SER A 237 -9.78 15.84 1.59
N GLY A 238 -8.75 15.20 1.03
CA GLY A 238 -7.99 15.68 -0.12
C GLY A 238 -6.70 16.45 0.21
N ILE A 239 -6.34 16.58 1.50
CA ILE A 239 -5.08 17.17 1.94
C ILE A 239 -4.05 16.06 2.23
N GLY A 240 -3.28 15.70 1.22
CA GLY A 240 -2.11 14.81 1.38
C GLY A 240 -0.86 15.56 1.89
N PRO A 241 0.26 14.84 2.09
CA PRO A 241 1.49 15.39 2.68
C PRO A 241 2.00 16.67 2.00
N ALA A 242 2.06 16.70 0.67
CA ALA A 242 2.54 17.86 -0.07
C ALA A 242 1.63 19.10 0.05
N MET A 243 0.32 18.92 0.25
CA MET A 243 -0.60 20.03 0.50
C MET A 243 -0.51 20.49 1.95
N ARG A 244 -0.40 19.56 2.90
CA ARG A 244 -0.16 19.84 4.32
C ARG A 244 1.08 20.72 4.50
N GLU A 245 2.20 20.39 3.87
CA GLU A 245 3.43 21.19 3.93
C GLU A 245 3.22 22.65 3.48
N LYS A 246 2.45 22.87 2.41
CA LYS A 246 2.14 24.22 1.91
C LYS A 246 1.29 25.02 2.90
N LEU A 247 0.31 24.36 3.53
CA LEU A 247 -0.57 24.99 4.53
C LEU A 247 0.23 25.34 5.79
N VAL A 248 1.05 24.41 6.28
CA VAL A 248 1.94 24.62 7.43
C VAL A 248 2.94 25.75 7.17
N ALA A 249 3.50 25.84 5.95
CA ALA A 249 4.38 26.93 5.55
C ALA A 249 3.68 28.29 5.48
N ALA A 250 2.35 28.29 5.37
CA ALA A 250 1.49 29.47 5.43
C ALA A 250 0.86 29.68 6.81
N GLU A 251 1.40 29.02 7.86
CA GLU A 251 0.94 29.11 9.25
C GLU A 251 -0.51 28.60 9.47
N ILE A 252 -0.98 27.69 8.61
CA ILE A 252 -2.26 26.98 8.73
C ILE A 252 -1.97 25.54 9.16
N TYR A 253 -2.24 25.22 10.42
CA TYR A 253 -1.83 23.96 11.02
C TYR A 253 -2.97 22.98 11.23
N THR A 254 -4.18 23.48 11.43
CA THR A 254 -5.31 22.67 11.89
C THR A 254 -6.54 22.72 11.00
N VAL A 255 -7.46 21.77 11.20
CA VAL A 255 -8.81 21.82 10.60
C VAL A 255 -9.54 23.11 10.98
N ASP A 256 -9.40 23.53 12.25
CA ASP A 256 -10.01 24.76 12.78
C ASP A 256 -9.51 25.99 12.02
N ASP A 257 -8.21 26.08 11.74
CA ASP A 257 -7.63 27.17 10.96
C ASP A 257 -8.23 27.25 9.55
N VAL A 258 -8.35 26.12 8.85
CA VAL A 258 -8.95 26.08 7.50
C VAL A 258 -10.44 26.39 7.53
N SER A 259 -11.16 25.96 8.56
CA SER A 259 -12.61 26.20 8.70
C SER A 259 -12.94 27.69 8.83
N ARG A 260 -12.04 28.45 9.46
CA ARG A 260 -12.16 29.91 9.69
C ARG A 260 -11.49 30.76 8.62
N ALA A 261 -10.57 30.18 7.84
CA ALA A 261 -9.89 30.88 6.77
C ALA A 261 -10.89 31.30 5.68
N ASP A 262 -10.78 32.54 5.21
CA ASP A 262 -11.49 32.93 4.00
C ASP A 262 -10.86 32.30 2.75
N VAL A 263 -11.66 32.13 1.71
CA VAL A 263 -11.22 31.52 0.45
C VAL A 263 -10.07 32.31 -0.17
N ALA A 264 -10.04 33.63 0.01
CA ALA A 264 -8.99 34.49 -0.56
C ALA A 264 -7.61 34.17 0.03
N SER A 265 -7.54 33.98 1.35
CA SER A 265 -6.33 33.62 2.10
C SER A 265 -5.79 32.27 1.66
N LEU A 266 -6.68 31.29 1.48
CA LEU A 266 -6.29 29.97 0.96
C LEU A 266 -5.78 30.05 -0.48
N THR A 267 -6.40 30.87 -1.34
CA THR A 267 -5.94 31.03 -2.74
C THR A 267 -4.63 31.80 -2.88
N ALA A 268 -4.21 32.55 -1.85
CA ALA A 268 -2.91 33.21 -1.85
C ALA A 268 -1.75 32.20 -1.72
N ILE A 269 -2.03 30.99 -1.23
CA ILE A 269 -1.05 29.91 -1.11
C ILE A 269 -0.80 29.31 -2.49
N LYS A 270 0.47 29.34 -2.91
CA LYS A 270 0.89 28.86 -4.23
C LYS A 270 0.47 27.41 -4.47
N GLY A 271 -0.34 27.19 -5.50
CA GLY A 271 -0.84 25.87 -5.91
C GLY A 271 -2.21 25.51 -5.33
N ILE A 272 -2.86 26.42 -4.58
CA ILE A 272 -4.27 26.28 -4.17
C ILE A 272 -5.12 27.19 -5.05
N GLY A 273 -5.85 26.59 -6.01
CA GLY A 273 -6.84 27.30 -6.82
C GLY A 273 -8.15 27.54 -6.07
N ASN A 274 -9.00 28.41 -6.61
CA ASN A 274 -10.27 28.79 -5.99
C ASN A 274 -11.20 27.59 -5.69
N ALA A 275 -11.34 26.67 -6.65
CA ALA A 275 -12.14 25.46 -6.46
C ALA A 275 -11.61 24.55 -5.32
N MET A 276 -10.29 24.44 -5.19
CA MET A 276 -9.67 23.68 -4.11
C MET A 276 -9.86 24.37 -2.76
N ALA A 277 -9.65 25.69 -2.70
CA ALA A 277 -9.87 26.48 -1.49
C ALA A 277 -11.32 26.36 -0.98
N GLN A 278 -12.30 26.46 -1.87
CA GLN A 278 -13.71 26.23 -1.54
C GLN A 278 -13.96 24.81 -1.03
N LYS A 279 -13.41 23.80 -1.72
CA LYS A 279 -13.52 22.39 -1.31
C LYS A 279 -12.97 22.16 0.10
N VAL A 280 -11.73 22.56 0.37
CA VAL A 280 -11.09 22.28 1.66
C VAL A 280 -11.72 23.07 2.80
N SER A 281 -12.12 24.33 2.55
CA SER A 281 -12.83 25.15 3.55
C SER A 281 -14.16 24.52 3.94
N LEU A 282 -14.97 24.09 2.96
CA LEU A 282 -16.26 23.48 3.24
C LEU A 282 -16.12 22.09 3.89
N SER A 283 -15.13 21.29 3.49
CA SER A 283 -14.81 20.03 4.16
C SER A 283 -14.43 20.24 5.63
N ALA A 284 -13.59 21.24 5.92
CA ALA A 284 -13.26 21.59 7.30
C ALA A 284 -14.50 22.04 8.09
N GLN A 285 -15.37 22.85 7.50
CA GLN A 285 -16.62 23.28 8.12
C GLN A 285 -17.58 22.11 8.38
N ALA A 286 -17.69 21.16 7.45
CA ALA A 286 -18.52 19.96 7.64
C ALA A 286 -18.00 19.12 8.81
N GLN A 287 -16.69 18.90 8.88
CA GLN A 287 -16.04 18.19 9.98
C GLN A 287 -16.29 18.89 11.34
N MET A 288 -16.11 20.21 11.40
CA MET A 288 -16.38 20.99 12.62
C MET A 288 -17.85 20.98 13.03
N ALA A 289 -18.77 20.94 12.07
CA ALA A 289 -20.21 20.87 12.33
C ALA A 289 -20.70 19.45 12.64
N GLY A 290 -19.89 18.41 12.35
CA GLY A 290 -20.28 17.01 12.51
C GLY A 290 -21.41 16.56 11.60
N GLN A 291 -21.65 17.26 10.48
CA GLN A 291 -22.74 16.95 9.55
C GLN A 291 -22.35 17.28 8.09
N PRO A 292 -22.92 16.60 7.09
CA PRO A 292 -22.68 16.91 5.70
C PRO A 292 -23.12 18.34 5.33
N LEU A 293 -22.31 19.04 4.53
CA LEU A 293 -22.62 20.37 4.01
C LEU A 293 -22.71 20.35 2.49
N ARG A 294 -23.69 21.06 1.92
CA ARG A 294 -23.88 21.13 0.47
C ARG A 294 -22.79 21.98 -0.18
N ARG A 295 -22.14 21.43 -1.20
CA ARG A 295 -21.01 22.02 -1.95
C ARG A 295 -21.34 22.34 -3.40
N GLY A 296 -22.07 21.44 -4.06
CA GLY A 296 -22.22 21.41 -5.51
C GLY A 296 -23.65 21.70 -5.98
N PRO A 297 -23.90 21.56 -7.30
CA PRO A 297 -25.22 21.71 -7.90
C PRO A 297 -26.23 20.66 -7.40
N GLU A 298 -27.40 20.58 -8.01
CA GLU A 298 -28.37 19.50 -7.73
C GLU A 298 -27.79 18.12 -8.02
N LEU A 299 -28.25 17.13 -7.25
CA LEU A 299 -27.86 15.75 -7.39
C LEU A 299 -28.31 15.24 -8.77
N ASP A 300 -27.37 14.75 -9.56
CA ASP A 300 -27.65 14.13 -10.86
C ASP A 300 -27.21 12.67 -10.81
N VAL A 301 -28.16 11.79 -10.47
CA VAL A 301 -27.95 10.34 -10.37
C VAL A 301 -29.04 9.65 -11.17
N ARG A 302 -28.62 8.91 -12.20
CA ARG A 302 -29.51 8.07 -13.03
C ARG A 302 -30.21 7.04 -12.16
N ARG A 303 -31.50 6.80 -12.43
CA ARG A 303 -32.34 5.81 -11.75
C ARG A 303 -32.96 4.86 -12.75
N GLY A 304 -33.24 3.64 -12.30
CA GLY A 304 -33.92 2.61 -13.08
C GLY A 304 -35.04 1.95 -12.27
N ARG A 305 -35.83 1.11 -12.93
CA ARG A 305 -36.85 0.29 -12.24
C ARG A 305 -36.23 -0.78 -11.34
N SER A 306 -35.06 -1.26 -11.73
CA SER A 306 -34.27 -2.25 -11.00
C SER A 306 -32.99 -1.59 -10.49
N GLU A 307 -32.87 -1.45 -9.19
CA GLU A 307 -31.69 -0.89 -8.53
C GLU A 307 -30.81 -2.03 -8.06
N VAL A 308 -29.53 -2.01 -8.46
CA VAL A 308 -28.55 -3.00 -8.03
C VAL A 308 -27.38 -2.25 -7.43
N PHE A 309 -27.12 -2.47 -6.14
CA PHE A 309 -25.93 -1.96 -5.46
C PHE A 309 -24.95 -3.11 -5.37
N PHE A 310 -23.79 -2.97 -6.01
CA PHE A 310 -22.88 -4.09 -6.17
C PHE A 310 -21.44 -3.70 -5.85
N ASP A 311 -20.69 -4.70 -5.44
CA ASP A 311 -19.30 -4.59 -5.03
C ASP A 311 -18.56 -5.88 -5.40
N PHE A 312 -17.27 -5.76 -5.73
CA PHE A 312 -16.39 -6.90 -5.97
C PHE A 312 -15.43 -7.09 -4.80
N GLU A 313 -15.33 -8.32 -4.30
CA GLU A 313 -14.16 -8.71 -3.50
C GLU A 313 -13.07 -9.26 -4.42
N GLY A 314 -11.90 -8.65 -4.32
CA GLY A 314 -10.70 -9.07 -5.03
C GLY A 314 -9.51 -8.18 -4.68
N VAL A 315 -8.44 -8.29 -5.46
CA VAL A 315 -7.16 -7.62 -5.15
C VAL A 315 -7.20 -6.13 -5.53
N ASP A 316 -7.00 -5.27 -4.53
CA ASP A 316 -6.71 -3.85 -4.73
C ASP A 316 -5.53 -3.69 -5.72
N PRO A 317 -5.62 -2.84 -6.77
CA PRO A 317 -4.55 -2.69 -7.75
C PRO A 317 -3.23 -2.20 -7.12
N GLU A 318 -3.25 -1.59 -5.94
CA GLU A 318 -2.04 -1.20 -5.21
C GLU A 318 -1.34 -2.40 -4.55
N LEU A 319 -2.11 -3.40 -4.10
CA LEU A 319 -1.63 -4.65 -3.49
C LEU A 319 -1.14 -5.67 -4.52
N GLU A 320 -1.46 -5.48 -5.80
CA GLU A 320 -0.79 -6.18 -6.91
C GLU A 320 0.74 -6.00 -6.85
N ASN A 321 1.21 -4.85 -6.37
CA ASN A 321 2.63 -4.57 -6.16
C ASN A 321 3.21 -5.23 -4.90
N GLU A 322 2.42 -5.99 -4.16
CA GLU A 322 2.85 -6.77 -3.00
C GLU A 322 2.82 -8.27 -3.29
N GLY A 323 2.44 -8.65 -4.51
CA GLY A 323 2.62 -10.00 -5.05
C GLY A 323 1.48 -10.97 -4.74
N LEU A 324 0.25 -10.49 -4.80
CA LEU A 324 -0.96 -11.32 -4.80
C LEU A 324 -1.56 -11.38 -6.22
N ASP A 325 -2.04 -12.56 -6.64
CA ASP A 325 -2.67 -12.73 -7.95
C ASP A 325 -4.11 -12.20 -7.96
N LYS A 326 -4.47 -11.52 -9.05
CA LYS A 326 -5.81 -10.93 -9.24
C LYS A 326 -6.87 -12.03 -9.33
N VAL A 327 -7.65 -12.19 -8.28
CA VAL A 327 -8.88 -12.98 -8.31
C VAL A 327 -9.99 -12.13 -7.74
N ASN A 328 -10.94 -11.68 -8.57
CA ASN A 328 -12.21 -11.13 -8.09
C ASN A 328 -13.14 -12.32 -7.86
N TYR A 329 -13.11 -12.89 -6.65
CA TYR A 329 -13.78 -14.15 -6.33
C TYR A 329 -15.24 -13.98 -5.89
N LEU A 330 -15.68 -12.76 -5.58
CA LEU A 330 -17.08 -12.51 -5.19
C LEU A 330 -17.61 -11.25 -5.90
N VAL A 331 -18.81 -11.40 -6.47
CA VAL A 331 -19.68 -10.29 -6.85
C VAL A 331 -20.88 -10.29 -5.90
N GLY A 332 -20.98 -9.29 -5.03
CA GLY A 332 -22.18 -9.08 -4.23
C GLY A 332 -23.14 -8.18 -4.96
N ALA A 333 -24.44 -8.46 -4.85
CA ALA A 333 -25.47 -7.59 -5.39
C ALA A 333 -26.65 -7.47 -4.41
N ILE A 334 -26.90 -6.25 -3.90
CA ILE A 334 -28.18 -5.90 -3.28
C ILE A 334 -29.12 -5.43 -4.38
N PHE A 335 -30.16 -6.22 -4.63
CA PHE A 335 -31.19 -5.93 -5.61
C PHE A 335 -32.46 -5.38 -4.95
N ARG A 336 -32.98 -4.27 -5.50
CA ARG A 336 -34.22 -3.64 -5.07
C ARG A 336 -35.09 -3.25 -6.28
N ARG A 337 -36.40 -3.56 -6.20
CA ARG A 337 -37.39 -3.19 -7.22
C ARG A 337 -38.63 -2.59 -6.58
N GLY A 338 -38.97 -1.35 -6.97
CA GLY A 338 -40.28 -0.74 -6.68
C GLY A 338 -40.70 -0.75 -5.20
N GLY A 339 -39.80 -0.37 -4.28
CA GLY A 339 -40.10 -0.33 -2.83
C GLY A 339 -40.17 -1.70 -2.14
N SER A 340 -39.88 -2.80 -2.85
CA SER A 340 -39.69 -4.12 -2.23
C SER A 340 -38.48 -4.11 -1.30
N PRO A 341 -38.45 -4.98 -0.28
CA PRO A 341 -37.26 -5.17 0.54
C PRO A 341 -36.04 -5.50 -0.33
N PRO A 342 -34.84 -4.98 -0.01
CA PRO A 342 -33.61 -5.35 -0.69
C PRO A 342 -33.32 -6.84 -0.49
N ASN A 343 -32.81 -7.49 -1.53
CA ASN A 343 -32.36 -8.88 -1.48
C ASN A 343 -30.89 -8.99 -1.89
N PHE A 344 -30.07 -9.63 -1.06
CA PHE A 344 -28.67 -9.89 -1.37
C PHE A 344 -28.50 -11.15 -2.21
N LEU A 345 -27.65 -11.06 -3.23
CA LEU A 345 -27.29 -12.13 -4.14
C LEU A 345 -25.76 -12.21 -4.21
N PRO A 346 -25.13 -13.19 -3.54
CA PRO A 346 -23.70 -13.43 -3.66
C PRO A 346 -23.39 -14.38 -4.83
N PHE A 347 -22.59 -13.91 -5.78
CA PHE A 347 -21.96 -14.74 -6.80
C PHE A 347 -20.53 -15.02 -6.33
N PHE A 348 -20.28 -16.19 -5.73
CA PHE A 348 -19.01 -16.56 -5.10
C PHE A 348 -18.31 -17.70 -5.86
N ALA A 349 -17.06 -17.48 -6.26
CA ALA A 349 -16.21 -18.49 -6.88
C ALA A 349 -15.56 -19.38 -5.80
N GLU A 350 -15.95 -20.65 -5.74
CA GLU A 350 -15.43 -21.60 -4.73
C GLU A 350 -13.94 -21.90 -4.92
N SER A 351 -13.43 -21.77 -6.13
CA SER A 351 -12.00 -21.82 -6.45
C SER A 351 -11.62 -20.73 -7.46
N PRO A 352 -10.32 -20.43 -7.63
CA PRO A 352 -9.85 -19.51 -8.67
C PRO A 352 -10.27 -19.92 -10.09
N ASP A 353 -10.48 -21.21 -10.35
CA ASP A 353 -10.94 -21.73 -11.65
C ASP A 353 -12.42 -21.43 -11.92
N ASP A 354 -13.22 -21.13 -10.89
CA ASP A 354 -14.66 -20.88 -11.00
C ASP A 354 -15.00 -19.40 -11.31
N VAL A 355 -14.01 -18.52 -11.32
CA VAL A 355 -14.22 -17.06 -11.46
C VAL A 355 -14.93 -16.69 -12.75
N GLU A 356 -14.57 -17.33 -13.87
CA GLU A 356 -15.22 -17.09 -15.16
C GLU A 356 -16.71 -17.48 -15.11
N ALA A 357 -17.01 -18.68 -14.60
CA ALA A 357 -18.38 -19.17 -14.49
C ALA A 357 -19.21 -18.29 -13.57
N ASN A 358 -18.63 -17.84 -12.46
CA ASN A 358 -19.25 -16.95 -11.49
C ASN A 358 -19.60 -15.58 -12.09
N LEU A 359 -18.67 -14.98 -12.86
CA LEU A 359 -18.95 -13.73 -13.58
C LEU A 359 -20.06 -13.91 -14.62
N LEU A 360 -20.06 -15.01 -15.37
CA LEU A 360 -21.11 -15.30 -16.35
C LEU A 360 -22.49 -15.46 -15.69
N GLU A 361 -22.55 -16.03 -14.49
CA GLU A 361 -23.79 -16.15 -13.72
C GLU A 361 -24.36 -14.77 -13.36
N PHE A 362 -23.52 -13.88 -12.81
CA PHE A 362 -23.90 -12.50 -12.51
C PHE A 362 -24.43 -11.76 -13.75
N LEU A 363 -23.71 -11.84 -14.87
CA LEU A 363 -24.11 -11.14 -16.10
C LEU A 363 -25.42 -11.69 -16.69
N ARG A 364 -25.63 -13.00 -16.65
CA ARG A 364 -26.89 -13.62 -17.10
C ARG A 364 -28.06 -13.23 -16.20
N TRP A 365 -27.84 -13.18 -14.89
CA TRP A 365 -28.84 -12.67 -13.95
C TRP A 365 -29.19 -11.20 -14.26
N ALA A 366 -28.18 -10.36 -14.49
CA ALA A 366 -28.36 -8.95 -14.84
C ALA A 366 -29.23 -8.75 -16.10
N GLN A 367 -29.10 -9.60 -17.12
CA GLN A 367 -29.94 -9.54 -18.33
C GLN A 367 -31.43 -9.80 -18.07
N THR A 368 -31.79 -10.46 -16.96
CA THR A 368 -33.20 -10.72 -16.61
C THR A 368 -33.90 -9.49 -16.02
N LEU A 369 -33.14 -8.46 -15.65
CA LEU A 369 -33.65 -7.28 -14.97
C LEU A 369 -34.29 -6.30 -15.95
N GLU A 370 -35.39 -5.69 -15.53
CA GLU A 370 -36.08 -4.65 -16.29
C GLU A 370 -35.52 -3.27 -15.93
N ASP A 371 -34.98 -2.54 -16.91
CA ASP A 371 -34.40 -1.20 -16.75
C ASP A 371 -33.44 -1.11 -15.54
N PRO A 372 -32.34 -1.90 -15.53
CA PRO A 372 -31.42 -1.94 -14.42
C PRO A 372 -30.47 -0.74 -14.39
N VAL A 373 -30.10 -0.34 -13.17
CA VAL A 373 -28.98 0.57 -12.89
C VAL A 373 -28.10 -0.08 -11.82
N PHE A 374 -26.80 -0.11 -12.08
CA PHE A 374 -25.79 -0.74 -11.22
C PHE A 374 -24.97 0.32 -10.51
N TYR A 375 -25.26 0.55 -9.24
CA TYR A 375 -24.56 1.51 -8.41
C TYR A 375 -23.35 0.86 -7.74
N HIS A 376 -22.23 1.58 -7.78
CA HIS A 376 -20.98 1.17 -7.15
C HIS A 376 -20.27 2.40 -6.58
N TRP A 377 -19.23 2.18 -5.79
CA TRP A 377 -18.45 3.25 -5.18
C TRP A 377 -17.06 3.31 -5.79
N HIS A 378 -16.76 4.40 -6.52
CA HIS A 378 -15.47 4.65 -7.16
C HIS A 378 -15.23 3.82 -8.44
N PHE A 379 -14.07 3.96 -9.08
CA PHE A 379 -13.86 3.40 -10.43
C PHE A 379 -13.48 1.91 -10.45
N TYR A 380 -13.22 1.28 -9.31
CA TYR A 380 -12.59 -0.04 -9.23
C TYR A 380 -13.43 -1.10 -9.94
N GLU A 381 -14.72 -1.19 -9.63
CA GLU A 381 -15.63 -2.21 -10.17
C GLU A 381 -15.70 -2.11 -11.70
N LYS A 382 -15.75 -0.89 -12.23
CA LYS A 382 -15.79 -0.66 -13.68
C LYS A 382 -14.50 -1.15 -14.36
N ILE A 383 -13.35 -0.82 -13.78
CA ILE A 383 -12.05 -1.25 -14.31
C ILE A 383 -11.94 -2.78 -14.25
N GLN A 384 -12.31 -3.40 -13.13
CA GLN A 384 -12.21 -4.85 -12.96
C GLN A 384 -13.17 -5.59 -13.88
N LEU A 385 -14.43 -5.17 -13.97
CA LEU A 385 -15.39 -5.79 -14.88
C LEU A 385 -14.88 -5.74 -16.33
N THR A 386 -14.36 -4.58 -16.76
CA THR A 386 -13.76 -4.44 -18.10
C THR A 386 -12.62 -5.43 -18.31
N LYS A 387 -11.68 -5.51 -17.36
CA LYS A 387 -10.54 -6.43 -17.44
C LYS A 387 -10.98 -7.90 -17.47
N MET A 388 -11.97 -8.28 -16.66
CA MET A 388 -12.47 -9.66 -16.64
C MET A 388 -13.19 -10.01 -17.94
N VAL A 389 -14.00 -9.12 -18.48
CA VAL A 389 -14.67 -9.29 -19.78
C VAL A 389 -13.64 -9.49 -20.90
N GLU A 390 -12.58 -8.68 -20.93
CA GLU A 390 -11.48 -8.82 -21.89
C GLU A 390 -10.69 -10.12 -21.68
N HIS A 391 -10.34 -10.45 -20.44
CA HIS A 391 -9.53 -11.61 -20.09
C HIS A 391 -10.21 -12.94 -20.44
N TYR A 392 -11.50 -13.07 -20.10
CA TYR A 392 -12.28 -14.29 -20.36
C TYR A 392 -12.97 -14.30 -21.73
N GLY A 393 -12.87 -13.21 -22.52
CA GLY A 393 -13.49 -13.13 -23.84
C GLY A 393 -15.02 -13.18 -23.80
N ILE A 394 -15.63 -12.53 -22.80
CA ILE A 394 -17.08 -12.51 -22.60
C ILE A 394 -17.76 -11.67 -23.72
N ASP A 395 -18.93 -12.13 -24.17
CA ASP A 395 -19.76 -11.43 -25.15
C ASP A 395 -20.10 -10.00 -24.65
N LEU A 396 -19.81 -8.99 -25.47
CA LEU A 396 -20.07 -7.58 -25.15
C LEU A 396 -21.56 -7.25 -25.07
N ASP A 397 -22.43 -7.97 -25.78
CA ASP A 397 -23.88 -7.79 -25.65
C ASP A 397 -24.36 -8.30 -24.28
N LEU A 398 -23.68 -9.32 -23.72
CA LEU A 398 -23.93 -9.82 -22.37
C LEU A 398 -23.43 -8.85 -21.30
N ALA A 399 -22.17 -8.42 -21.40
CA ALA A 399 -21.56 -7.52 -20.44
C ALA A 399 -22.13 -6.09 -20.49
N GLY A 400 -22.56 -5.63 -21.68
CA GLY A 400 -23.06 -4.28 -21.93
C GLY A 400 -24.27 -3.91 -21.07
N VAL A 401 -25.14 -4.88 -20.72
CA VAL A 401 -26.27 -4.64 -19.81
C VAL A 401 -25.81 -4.10 -18.45
N VAL A 402 -24.68 -4.57 -17.94
CA VAL A 402 -24.10 -4.02 -16.71
C VAL A 402 -23.29 -2.77 -17.04
N MET A 403 -22.29 -2.88 -17.92
CA MET A 403 -21.28 -1.84 -18.17
C MET A 403 -21.88 -0.49 -18.63
N ASP A 404 -22.94 -0.50 -19.43
CA ASP A 404 -23.61 0.70 -19.93
C ASP A 404 -24.56 1.35 -18.91
N ASN A 405 -24.88 0.62 -17.84
CA ASN A 405 -25.81 1.03 -16.79
C ASN A 405 -25.14 1.21 -15.42
N MET A 406 -23.81 1.19 -15.37
CA MET A 406 -23.04 1.49 -14.15
C MET A 406 -23.09 2.97 -13.79
N VAL A 407 -23.29 3.26 -12.51
CA VAL A 407 -23.29 4.60 -11.92
C VAL A 407 -22.36 4.63 -10.72
N ASP A 408 -21.28 5.40 -10.84
CA ASP A 408 -20.36 5.68 -9.75
C ASP A 408 -20.98 6.76 -8.83
N LEU A 409 -21.34 6.35 -7.61
CA LEU A 409 -21.93 7.25 -6.61
C LEU A 409 -20.92 8.17 -5.95
N SER A 410 -19.61 7.85 -5.98
CA SER A 410 -18.60 8.62 -5.27
C SER A 410 -18.48 10.06 -5.80
N PRO A 411 -18.36 10.31 -7.13
CA PRO A 411 -18.39 11.66 -7.67
C PRO A 411 -19.71 12.38 -7.41
N ALA A 412 -20.86 11.70 -7.50
CA ALA A 412 -22.17 12.30 -7.26
C ALA A 412 -22.30 12.78 -5.80
N ALA A 413 -21.91 11.95 -4.84
CA ALA A 413 -21.91 12.27 -3.42
C ALA A 413 -20.89 13.38 -3.11
N THR A 414 -19.62 13.15 -3.44
CA THR A 414 -18.52 13.99 -2.99
C THR A 414 -18.42 15.30 -3.74
N LYS A 415 -19.03 15.47 -4.93
CA LYS A 415 -19.17 16.77 -5.61
C LYS A 415 -20.31 17.61 -5.04
N THR A 416 -21.40 16.95 -4.63
CA THR A 416 -22.61 17.61 -4.13
C THR A 416 -22.47 17.98 -2.65
N PHE A 417 -21.77 17.16 -1.86
CA PHE A 417 -21.61 17.35 -0.42
C PHE A 417 -20.15 17.27 0.02
N ALA A 418 -19.85 17.99 1.09
CA ALA A 418 -18.68 17.79 1.94
C ALA A 418 -19.13 16.98 3.16
N PHE A 419 -18.53 15.81 3.38
CA PHE A 419 -18.89 14.91 4.49
C PHE A 419 -17.99 15.16 5.71
N PRO A 420 -18.48 14.93 6.94
CA PRO A 420 -17.72 15.14 8.17
C PRO A 420 -16.79 13.94 8.46
N CYS A 421 -15.97 13.56 7.49
CA CYS A 421 -15.03 12.44 7.59
C CYS A 421 -13.68 12.79 6.97
N TYR A 422 -12.64 12.01 7.28
CA TYR A 422 -11.27 12.33 6.90
C TYR A 422 -10.95 11.92 5.45
N GLY A 423 -11.57 10.85 4.96
CA GLY A 423 -11.41 10.36 3.59
C GLY A 423 -12.67 10.50 2.73
N GLN A 424 -12.66 9.83 1.58
CA GLN A 424 -13.77 9.72 0.62
C GLN A 424 -14.04 8.25 0.26
N THR A 425 -13.58 7.33 1.09
CA THR A 425 -13.88 5.90 0.93
C THR A 425 -15.36 5.64 1.25
N LEU A 426 -15.87 4.49 0.79
CA LEU A 426 -17.23 4.03 1.11
C LEU A 426 -17.44 4.01 2.63
N LYS A 427 -16.46 3.44 3.35
CA LYS A 427 -16.46 3.34 4.82
C LYS A 427 -16.49 4.70 5.51
N ASP A 428 -15.68 5.66 5.06
CA ASP A 428 -15.66 7.00 5.63
C ASP A 428 -17.01 7.71 5.49
N VAL A 429 -17.58 7.68 4.27
CA VAL A 429 -18.82 8.39 3.97
C VAL A 429 -20.01 7.71 4.64
N ALA A 430 -20.17 6.39 4.52
CA ALA A 430 -21.32 5.72 5.10
C ALA A 430 -21.32 5.79 6.64
N LYS A 431 -20.16 5.66 7.31
CA LYS A 431 -20.06 5.86 8.78
C LYS A 431 -20.44 7.28 9.18
N SER A 432 -20.03 8.28 8.40
CA SER A 432 -20.43 9.68 8.64
C SER A 432 -21.94 9.92 8.50
N LEU A 433 -22.64 9.02 7.80
CA LEU A 433 -24.10 9.00 7.62
C LEU A 433 -24.80 8.00 8.53
N GLY A 434 -24.11 7.45 9.53
CA GLY A 434 -24.69 6.56 10.55
C GLY A 434 -24.83 5.09 10.15
N PHE A 435 -24.20 4.65 9.04
CA PHE A 435 -24.11 3.23 8.71
C PHE A 435 -23.04 2.54 9.56
N SER A 436 -23.31 1.30 9.96
CA SER A 436 -22.38 0.46 10.72
C SER A 436 -22.28 -0.91 10.06
N TRP A 437 -21.04 -1.36 9.84
CA TRP A 437 -20.77 -2.72 9.38
C TRP A 437 -21.08 -3.72 10.50
N ARG A 438 -21.53 -4.92 10.14
CA ARG A 438 -21.71 -6.05 11.06
C ARG A 438 -20.38 -6.61 11.53
N GLN A 439 -19.32 -6.41 10.74
CA GLN A 439 -17.96 -6.85 11.01
C GLN A 439 -17.00 -5.66 11.01
N ASP A 440 -16.40 -5.37 12.17
CA ASP A 440 -15.38 -4.32 12.29
C ASP A 440 -13.95 -4.89 12.15
N ASP A 441 -13.78 -6.22 12.22
CA ASP A 441 -12.50 -6.94 12.13
C ASP A 441 -12.09 -7.29 10.69
N VAL A 442 -13.03 -7.33 9.75
CA VAL A 442 -12.76 -7.62 8.34
C VAL A 442 -12.49 -6.33 7.57
N THR A 443 -11.45 -6.36 6.77
CA THR A 443 -11.10 -5.33 5.77
C THR A 443 -11.05 -6.00 4.41
N GLY A 444 -11.10 -5.27 3.29
CA GLY A 444 -10.93 -5.87 1.95
C GLY A 444 -9.60 -6.63 1.81
N VAL A 445 -8.59 -6.25 2.58
CA VAL A 445 -7.31 -6.95 2.68
C VAL A 445 -7.43 -8.25 3.50
N GLY A 446 -8.22 -8.23 4.57
CA GLY A 446 -8.55 -9.41 5.36
C GLY A 446 -9.48 -10.40 4.62
N SER A 447 -10.36 -9.93 3.74
CA SER A 447 -11.26 -10.80 2.95
C SER A 447 -10.46 -11.71 2.02
N MET A 448 -9.32 -11.24 1.49
CA MET A 448 -8.40 -12.05 0.69
C MET A 448 -7.73 -13.18 1.48
N ALA A 449 -7.21 -12.88 2.67
CA ALA A 449 -6.59 -13.90 3.53
C ALA A 449 -7.60 -14.99 3.89
N LEU A 450 -8.85 -14.59 4.16
CA LEU A 450 -9.96 -15.51 4.38
C LEU A 450 -10.28 -16.33 3.12
N TYR A 451 -10.20 -15.76 1.91
CA TYR A 451 -10.44 -16.49 0.67
C TYR A 451 -9.36 -17.55 0.43
N GLN A 452 -8.09 -17.19 0.62
CA GLN A 452 -6.98 -18.13 0.49
C GLN A 452 -7.11 -19.27 1.52
N GLN A 453 -7.42 -18.95 2.77
CA GLN A 453 -7.71 -19.94 3.82
C GLN A 453 -8.84 -20.89 3.40
N TYR A 454 -9.92 -20.36 2.82
CA TYR A 454 -11.03 -21.16 2.31
C TYR A 454 -10.57 -22.11 1.19
N VAL A 455 -9.82 -21.60 0.19
CA VAL A 455 -9.32 -22.40 -0.93
C VAL A 455 -8.33 -23.47 -0.46
N ASP A 456 -7.39 -23.12 0.42
CA ASP A 456 -6.37 -24.04 0.97
C ASP A 456 -7.00 -25.16 1.82
N SER A 457 -8.15 -24.90 2.43
CA SER A 457 -8.94 -25.90 3.13
C SER A 457 -9.69 -26.86 2.19
N GLY A 458 -9.59 -26.66 0.87
CA GLY A 458 -10.37 -27.39 -0.13
C GLY A 458 -11.86 -27.02 -0.09
N GLY A 459 -12.19 -25.79 0.30
CA GLY A 459 -13.56 -25.29 0.42
C GLY A 459 -14.29 -25.72 1.71
N ALA A 460 -13.57 -26.20 2.73
CA ALA A 460 -14.16 -26.69 3.98
C ALA A 460 -14.37 -25.60 5.04
N ASP A 461 -13.68 -24.47 4.94
CA ASP A 461 -13.75 -23.38 5.92
C ASP A 461 -14.95 -22.43 5.68
N GLU A 462 -16.15 -22.93 6.02
CA GLU A 462 -17.39 -22.15 5.87
C GLU A 462 -17.41 -20.86 6.71
N GLU A 463 -16.60 -20.77 7.77
CA GLU A 463 -16.54 -19.54 8.57
C GLU A 463 -15.80 -18.44 7.81
N ALA A 464 -14.67 -18.77 7.17
CA ALA A 464 -13.97 -17.84 6.30
C ALA A 464 -14.88 -17.35 5.15
N ARG A 465 -15.56 -18.28 4.47
CA ARG A 465 -16.54 -17.95 3.43
C ARG A 465 -17.66 -17.05 3.94
N ARG A 466 -18.26 -17.39 5.09
CA ARG A 466 -19.34 -16.58 5.70
C ARG A 466 -18.87 -15.16 6.01
N LYS A 467 -17.65 -15.00 6.53
CA LYS A 467 -17.11 -13.67 6.83
C LYS A 467 -16.95 -12.82 5.58
N ILE A 468 -16.37 -13.37 4.52
CA ILE A 468 -16.23 -12.68 3.23
C ILE A 468 -17.59 -12.21 2.70
N VAL A 469 -18.58 -13.11 2.69
CA VAL A 469 -19.92 -12.82 2.16
C VAL A 469 -20.63 -11.74 2.99
N VAL A 470 -20.50 -11.77 4.32
CA VAL A 470 -21.10 -10.74 5.20
C VAL A 470 -20.45 -9.38 5.01
N TYR A 471 -19.11 -9.33 4.89
CA TYR A 471 -18.37 -8.09 4.65
C TYR A 471 -18.80 -7.44 3.33
N ASN A 472 -18.83 -8.22 2.24
CA ASN A 472 -19.24 -7.74 0.93
C ASN A 472 -20.72 -7.32 0.85
N GLU A 473 -21.61 -8.03 1.55
CA GLU A 473 -23.00 -7.61 1.69
C GLU A 473 -23.12 -6.26 2.41
N ASP A 474 -22.29 -6.01 3.44
CA ASP A 474 -22.25 -4.70 4.11
C ASP A 474 -21.78 -3.58 3.18
N ASP A 475 -20.81 -3.82 2.30
CA ASP A 475 -20.35 -2.83 1.33
C ASP A 475 -21.45 -2.49 0.29
N CYS A 476 -22.20 -3.51 -0.17
CA CYS A 476 -23.37 -3.30 -1.01
C CYS A 476 -24.48 -2.50 -0.27
N LEU A 477 -24.75 -2.84 0.99
CA LEU A 477 -25.73 -2.14 1.84
C LEU A 477 -25.31 -0.70 2.17
N ALA A 478 -24.01 -0.46 2.40
CA ALA A 478 -23.45 0.87 2.62
C ALA A 478 -23.63 1.75 1.38
N THR A 479 -23.41 1.19 0.19
CA THR A 479 -23.63 1.88 -1.09
C THR A 479 -25.10 2.25 -1.26
N MET A 480 -26.02 1.31 -0.96
CA MET A 480 -27.47 1.59 -0.94
C MET A 480 -27.84 2.67 0.08
N HIS A 481 -27.27 2.64 1.29
CA HIS A 481 -27.51 3.62 2.35
C HIS A 481 -27.11 5.04 1.92
N ILE A 482 -25.94 5.18 1.28
CA ILE A 482 -25.51 6.48 0.73
C ILE A 482 -26.46 6.94 -0.36
N PHE A 483 -26.85 6.07 -1.28
CA PHE A 483 -27.81 6.40 -2.33
C PHE A 483 -29.14 6.90 -1.77
N ASP A 484 -29.73 6.17 -0.82
CA ASP A 484 -30.99 6.55 -0.19
C ASP A 484 -30.87 7.88 0.56
N TRP A 485 -29.74 8.10 1.24
CA TRP A 485 -29.46 9.38 1.90
C TRP A 485 -29.38 10.53 0.89
N LEU A 486 -28.69 10.35 -0.23
CA LEU A 486 -28.55 11.34 -1.29
C LEU A 486 -29.92 11.71 -1.87
N LEU A 487 -30.77 10.73 -2.17
CA LEU A 487 -32.12 10.97 -2.68
C LEU A 487 -33.00 11.71 -1.66
N ALA A 488 -32.82 11.45 -0.37
CA ALA A 488 -33.54 12.18 0.67
C ALA A 488 -33.15 13.66 0.75
N GLN A 489 -31.97 14.07 0.23
CA GLN A 489 -31.52 15.46 0.20
C GLN A 489 -32.05 16.27 -0.99
N GLU A 490 -32.73 15.65 -1.96
CA GLU A 490 -33.31 16.37 -3.11
C GLU A 490 -34.59 17.15 -2.77
N ASN A 491 -35.20 16.87 -1.61
CA ASN A 491 -36.50 17.43 -1.21
C ASN A 491 -36.39 18.64 -0.28
#